data_AF-E6UA47-F1
#
_entry.id   AF-E6UA47-F1
#
_cell.length_a   1.000
_cell.length_b   1.000
_cell.length_c   1.000
_cell.angle_alpha   90.00
_cell.angle_beta   90.00
_cell.angle_gamma   90.00
#
_symmetry.space_group_name_H-M   'P 1'
#
loop_
_entity.id
_entity.type
_entity.pdbx_description
1 polymer ?
#
loop_
_entity_poly.entity_id
_entity_poly.type
_entity_poly.pdbx_seq_one_letter_code
_entity_poly.pdbx_strand_id
1 'polypeptide(L)'
;MAKTWYPVIDYLTCAECGTCAAKCSHGVYDSAKAPSPVVKNPEACIDHCHGCGNRCPVGAITYVGDDTGWTPPNGAQESKEAFCSCGCETSSEKKIVVEYLYLDLQTCNRCIGTDTVLDEVMETLTPALQLAGFDIEYNKIEMKTAELAERFRFLSSPTIRVNGQDICGFVKENSCGCCSEISGTDVDCRVFEYNGESYEVPPKEMLAEAILKTIFGTTGNCSCVDYKLPDNLKTFYEGKASKSACSCGSNCC
;
A
#
# COMPACT_ATOMS: atom_id res chain seq x y z
N MET A 1 -38.27 7.98 25.16
CA MET A 1 -37.93 8.08 23.73
C MET A 1 -36.97 9.23 23.59
N ALA A 2 -35.78 8.97 23.08
CA ALA A 2 -34.73 9.96 22.95
C ALA A 2 -34.77 10.59 21.56
N LYS A 3 -34.67 11.91 21.47
CA LYS A 3 -34.56 12.60 20.17
C LYS A 3 -33.15 12.60 19.61
N THR A 4 -32.16 12.28 20.45
CA THR A 4 -30.73 12.44 20.15
C THR A 4 -29.92 11.16 20.38
N TRP A 5 -30.57 10.05 20.75
CA TRP A 5 -29.92 8.77 21.02
C TRP A 5 -30.43 7.70 20.06
N TYR A 6 -29.57 7.21 19.17
CA TYR A 6 -29.89 6.12 18.25
C TYR A 6 -28.62 5.41 17.75
N PRO A 7 -28.70 4.12 17.39
CA PRO A 7 -27.55 3.37 16.89
C PRO A 7 -27.17 3.79 15.47
N VAL A 8 -25.86 3.85 15.21
CA VAL A 8 -25.24 4.02 13.89
C VAL A 8 -24.45 2.76 13.59
N ILE A 9 -24.65 2.19 12.42
CA ILE A 9 -24.03 0.94 12.00
C ILE A 9 -22.93 1.27 10.99
N ASP A 10 -21.72 0.79 11.26
CA ASP A 10 -20.67 0.70 10.26
C ASP A 10 -20.91 -0.54 9.39
N TYR A 11 -21.43 -0.31 8.18
CA TYR A 11 -21.74 -1.37 7.23
C TYR A 11 -20.50 -2.05 6.64
N LEU A 12 -19.31 -1.44 6.70
CA LEU A 12 -18.06 -2.05 6.23
C LEU A 12 -17.56 -3.11 7.21
N THR A 13 -17.76 -2.86 8.51
CA THR A 13 -17.40 -3.79 9.58
C THR A 13 -18.53 -4.78 9.89
N CYS A 14 -19.77 -4.49 9.52
CA CYS A 14 -20.92 -5.32 9.85
C CYS A 14 -20.90 -6.68 9.13
N ALA A 15 -20.94 -7.77 9.91
CA ALA A 15 -21.07 -9.13 9.38
C ALA A 15 -22.51 -9.55 9.01
N GLU A 16 -23.46 -8.60 8.97
CA GLU A 16 -24.89 -8.81 8.67
C GLU A 16 -25.54 -9.98 9.45
N CYS A 17 -25.12 -10.21 10.69
CA CYS A 17 -25.54 -11.37 11.48
C CYS A 17 -26.95 -11.24 12.11
N GLY A 18 -27.61 -10.08 11.97
CA GLY A 18 -28.97 -9.83 12.47
C GLY A 18 -29.16 -9.80 13.98
N THR A 19 -28.11 -10.00 14.79
CA THR A 19 -28.21 -10.12 16.26
C THR A 19 -28.75 -8.84 16.94
N CYS A 20 -28.36 -7.67 16.43
CA CYS A 20 -28.83 -6.37 16.90
C CYS A 20 -30.32 -6.15 16.61
N ALA A 21 -30.76 -6.45 15.38
CA ALA A 21 -32.16 -6.33 14.98
C ALA A 21 -33.05 -7.32 15.74
N ALA A 22 -32.61 -8.56 15.94
CA ALA A 22 -33.36 -9.59 16.67
C ALA A 22 -33.55 -9.26 18.17
N LYS A 23 -32.60 -8.54 18.79
CA LYS A 23 -32.69 -8.17 20.20
C LYS A 23 -33.53 -6.92 20.45
N CYS A 24 -33.63 -6.00 19.50
CA CYS A 24 -34.31 -4.73 19.74
C CYS A 24 -35.84 -4.89 19.69
N SER A 25 -36.48 -4.96 20.86
CA SER A 25 -37.95 -5.02 20.99
C SER A 25 -38.67 -3.69 20.75
N HIS A 26 -37.93 -2.61 20.50
CA HIS A 26 -38.48 -1.26 20.37
C HIS A 26 -38.75 -0.85 18.92
N GLY A 27 -38.58 -1.77 17.95
CA GLY A 27 -38.88 -1.48 16.55
C GLY A 27 -37.95 -0.44 15.92
N VAL A 28 -36.73 -0.30 16.44
CA VAL A 28 -35.70 0.60 15.90
C VAL A 28 -35.22 0.12 14.52
N TYR A 29 -35.15 -1.20 14.32
CA TYR A 29 -34.67 -1.83 13.09
C TYR A 29 -35.82 -2.26 12.16
N ASP A 30 -35.59 -2.22 10.86
CA ASP A 30 -36.51 -2.71 9.84
C ASP A 30 -36.47 -4.24 9.76
N SER A 31 -37.48 -4.91 10.30
CA SER A 31 -37.58 -6.37 10.26
C SER A 31 -37.69 -6.92 8.83
N ALA A 32 -38.17 -6.13 7.87
CA ALA A 32 -38.27 -6.56 6.47
C ALA A 32 -36.91 -6.68 5.79
N LYS A 33 -35.86 -6.05 6.35
CA LYS A 33 -34.49 -6.06 5.81
C LYS A 33 -33.56 -7.01 6.57
N ALA A 34 -34.10 -7.76 7.53
CA ALA A 34 -33.34 -8.78 8.25
C ALA A 34 -32.73 -9.80 7.26
N PRO A 35 -31.47 -10.22 7.47
CA PRO A 35 -30.64 -10.00 8.66
C PRO A 35 -29.81 -8.71 8.66
N SER A 36 -29.88 -7.89 7.60
CA SER A 36 -29.15 -6.63 7.52
C SER A 36 -29.75 -5.57 8.46
N PRO A 37 -28.96 -4.98 9.38
CA PRO A 37 -29.49 -4.10 10.41
C PRO A 37 -29.70 -2.67 9.90
N VAL A 38 -30.88 -2.44 9.32
CA VAL A 38 -31.30 -1.11 8.85
C VAL A 38 -32.13 -0.40 9.91
N VAL A 39 -31.69 0.77 10.37
CA VAL A 39 -32.42 1.59 11.34
C VAL A 39 -33.57 2.31 10.63
N LYS A 40 -34.80 2.06 11.08
CA LYS A 40 -36.04 2.61 10.52
C LYS A 40 -36.67 3.68 11.41
N ASN A 41 -36.67 3.43 12.73
CA ASN A 41 -37.30 4.31 13.72
C ASN A 41 -36.26 4.69 14.80
N PRO A 42 -35.31 5.59 14.50
CA PRO A 42 -34.24 5.97 15.43
C PRO A 42 -34.78 6.51 16.77
N GLU A 43 -35.89 7.25 16.75
CA GLU A 43 -36.55 7.84 17.92
C GLU A 43 -37.16 6.81 18.88
N ALA A 44 -37.37 5.59 18.41
CA ALA A 44 -37.85 4.49 19.23
C ALA A 44 -36.74 3.89 20.10
N CYS A 45 -35.48 4.31 19.91
CA CYS A 45 -34.38 3.88 20.75
C CYS A 45 -34.57 4.41 22.18
N ILE A 46 -34.30 3.55 23.16
CA ILE A 46 -34.28 3.94 24.56
C ILE A 46 -33.00 4.72 24.81
N ASP A 47 -33.16 5.87 25.45
CA ASP A 47 -32.07 6.74 25.87
C ASP A 47 -31.02 5.96 26.68
N HIS A 48 -29.74 6.15 26.38
CA HIS A 48 -28.62 5.48 27.05
C HIS A 48 -28.61 3.93 26.95
N CYS A 49 -29.36 3.34 26.00
CA CYS A 49 -29.38 1.89 25.80
C CYS A 49 -28.31 1.42 24.81
N HIS A 50 -27.38 0.58 25.28
CA HIS A 50 -26.33 -0.04 24.45
C HIS A 50 -26.62 -1.50 24.04
N GLY A 51 -27.84 -1.98 24.23
CA GLY A 51 -28.18 -3.41 24.15
C GLY A 51 -27.85 -4.08 22.81
N CYS A 52 -27.95 -3.35 21.69
CA CYS A 52 -27.61 -3.89 20.37
C CYS A 52 -26.09 -3.89 20.12
N GLY A 53 -25.40 -2.82 20.53
CA GLY A 53 -23.94 -2.71 20.46
C GLY A 53 -23.21 -3.74 21.32
N ASN A 54 -23.68 -4.00 22.55
CA ASN A 54 -23.12 -5.01 23.45
C ASN A 54 -23.19 -6.44 22.90
N ARG A 55 -24.04 -6.69 21.90
CA ARG A 55 -24.23 -8.00 21.27
C ARG A 55 -23.65 -8.09 19.87
N CYS A 56 -23.08 -7.01 19.36
CA CYS A 56 -22.44 -7.04 18.05
C CYS A 56 -21.14 -7.85 18.17
N PRO A 57 -20.98 -8.96 17.42
CA PRO A 57 -19.78 -9.80 17.52
C PRO A 57 -18.53 -9.12 16.96
N VAL A 58 -18.71 -8.12 16.10
CA VAL A 58 -17.66 -7.34 15.43
C VAL A 58 -17.61 -5.88 15.90
N GLY A 59 -18.45 -5.51 16.87
CA GLY A 59 -18.48 -4.15 17.42
C GLY A 59 -18.81 -3.02 16.43
N ALA A 60 -19.53 -3.30 15.35
CA ALA A 60 -19.83 -2.35 14.27
C ALA A 60 -20.92 -1.30 14.61
N ILE A 61 -21.25 -1.08 15.89
CA ILE A 61 -22.36 -0.19 16.30
C ILE A 61 -21.85 0.86 17.27
N THR A 62 -22.08 2.13 16.91
CA THR A 62 -21.89 3.31 17.76
C THR A 62 -23.23 4.01 17.99
N TYR A 63 -23.29 5.05 18.84
CA TYR A 63 -24.52 5.76 19.14
C TYR A 63 -24.32 7.27 19.00
N VAL A 64 -25.26 7.95 18.34
CA VAL A 64 -25.30 9.41 18.34
C VAL A 64 -25.70 9.88 19.74
N GLY A 65 -25.04 10.94 20.23
CA GLY A 65 -25.34 11.54 21.51
C GLY A 65 -24.84 10.75 22.72
N ASP A 66 -23.94 9.77 22.54
CA ASP A 66 -23.37 9.00 23.65
C ASP A 66 -22.38 9.81 24.49
N ASP A 67 -22.75 10.08 25.74
CA ASP A 67 -21.96 10.75 26.77
C ASP A 67 -21.56 9.81 27.92
N THR A 68 -21.86 8.50 27.80
CA THR A 68 -21.63 7.51 28.86
C THR A 68 -20.20 6.98 28.92
N GLY A 69 -19.40 7.29 27.89
CA GLY A 69 -18.07 6.71 27.71
C GLY A 69 -18.08 5.23 27.31
N TRP A 70 -19.24 4.70 26.92
CA TRP A 70 -19.35 3.33 26.42
C TRP A 70 -18.56 3.14 25.12
N THR A 71 -17.97 1.96 24.96
CA THR A 71 -17.25 1.56 23.76
C THR A 71 -17.70 0.15 23.35
N PRO A 72 -17.74 -0.17 22.05
CA PRO A 72 -18.16 -1.48 21.59
C PRO A 72 -17.20 -2.56 22.12
N PRO A 73 -17.69 -3.57 22.86
CA PRO A 73 -16.84 -4.54 23.55
C PRO A 73 -16.02 -5.43 22.60
N ASN A 74 -16.48 -5.59 21.35
CA ASN A 74 -15.85 -6.41 20.32
C ASN A 74 -15.43 -5.60 19.09
N GLY A 75 -15.40 -4.26 19.18
CA GLY A 75 -14.94 -3.41 18.08
C GLY A 75 -13.42 -3.30 18.11
N ALA A 76 -12.79 -3.16 16.94
CA ALA A 76 -11.39 -2.77 16.89
C ALA A 76 -11.23 -1.44 17.64
N GLN A 77 -10.45 -1.44 18.72
CA GLN A 77 -10.13 -0.21 19.43
C GLN A 77 -9.16 0.59 18.56
N GLU A 78 -9.67 1.58 17.83
CA GLU A 78 -8.83 2.70 17.41
C GLU A 78 -8.38 3.41 18.68
N SER A 79 -7.07 3.41 18.91
CA SER A 79 -6.43 4.21 19.93
C SER A 79 -6.85 5.67 19.74
N LYS A 80 -7.61 6.21 20.69
CA LYS A 80 -7.85 7.66 20.82
C LYS A 80 -6.51 8.37 20.85
N GLU A 81 -6.08 8.94 19.74
CA GLU A 81 -5.10 10.03 19.77
C GLU A 81 -5.72 11.16 20.59
N ALA A 82 -4.99 11.56 21.63
CA ALA A 82 -5.39 12.62 22.52
C ALA A 82 -5.57 13.91 21.72
N PHE A 83 -6.81 14.39 21.67
CA PHE A 83 -7.18 15.74 21.26
C PHE A 83 -6.41 16.75 22.13
N CYS A 84 -5.34 17.32 21.60
CA CYS A 84 -4.65 18.45 22.19
C CYS A 84 -5.18 19.73 21.54
N SER A 85 -5.84 20.55 22.35
CA SER A 85 -6.33 21.89 21.99
C SER A 85 -5.17 22.82 21.65
N CYS A 86 -4.88 22.98 20.37
CA CYS A 86 -4.21 24.16 19.82
C CYS A 86 -4.59 24.25 18.33
N GLY A 87 -5.24 25.35 17.96
CA GLY A 87 -5.62 25.60 16.57
C GLY A 87 -4.41 25.63 15.66
N CYS A 88 -4.39 24.74 14.68
CA CYS A 88 -3.55 24.83 13.51
C CYS A 88 -4.27 24.11 12.37
N GLU A 89 -4.58 24.81 11.29
CA GLU A 89 -4.93 24.19 10.03
C GLU A 89 -3.73 23.37 9.58
N THR A 90 -3.78 22.05 9.77
CA THR A 90 -2.86 21.14 9.10
C THR A 90 -3.54 20.68 7.83
N SER A 91 -3.33 21.42 6.75
CA SER A 91 -3.33 20.82 5.43
C SER A 91 -2.29 19.70 5.45
N SER A 92 -2.71 18.48 5.74
CA SER A 92 -1.89 17.30 5.48
C SER A 92 -1.67 17.30 3.97
N GLU A 93 -0.49 17.75 3.55
CA GLU A 93 -0.09 17.72 2.15
C GLU A 93 -0.24 16.27 1.69
N LYS A 94 -1.20 16.03 0.79
CA LYS A 94 -1.47 14.71 0.21
C LYS A 94 -0.37 14.38 -0.79
N LYS A 95 0.87 14.27 -0.30
CA LYS A 95 2.05 14.07 -1.12
C LYS A 95 2.25 12.58 -1.38
N ILE A 96 2.40 12.21 -2.64
CA ILE A 96 2.71 10.87 -3.12
C ILE A 96 4.11 10.91 -3.71
N VAL A 97 5.00 10.08 -3.20
CA VAL A 97 6.34 9.90 -3.76
C VAL A 97 6.40 8.57 -4.49
N VAL A 98 6.59 8.62 -5.80
CA VAL A 98 6.82 7.45 -6.65
C VAL A 98 8.30 7.39 -7.00
N GLU A 99 8.96 6.28 -6.65
CA GLU A 99 10.39 6.10 -6.90
C GLU A 99 10.62 4.89 -7.80
N TYR A 100 11.42 5.09 -8.86
CA TYR A 100 11.90 4.03 -9.73
C TYR A 100 13.40 3.78 -9.48
N LEU A 101 13.71 2.63 -8.91
CA LEU A 101 15.07 2.21 -8.57
C LEU A 101 15.56 1.19 -9.60
N TYR A 102 16.67 1.51 -10.27
CA TYR A 102 17.18 0.72 -11.40
C TYR A 102 18.70 0.61 -11.42
N LEU A 103 19.23 -0.37 -12.16
CA LEU A 103 20.69 -0.55 -12.33
C LEU A 103 21.24 0.17 -13.57
N ASP A 104 20.49 0.17 -14.68
CA ASP A 104 20.97 0.75 -15.94
C ASP A 104 19.82 1.06 -16.91
N LEU A 105 19.77 2.28 -17.45
CA LEU A 105 18.80 2.71 -18.47
C LEU A 105 19.41 2.93 -19.85
N GLN A 106 20.61 2.41 -20.09
CA GLN A 106 21.30 2.60 -21.38
C GLN A 106 21.40 1.30 -22.18
N THR A 107 21.54 0.17 -21.49
CA THR A 107 21.85 -1.15 -22.06
C THR A 107 20.84 -2.20 -21.62
N CYS A 108 20.33 -2.15 -20.39
CA CYS A 108 19.43 -3.16 -19.86
C CYS A 108 17.99 -3.01 -20.37
N ASN A 109 17.59 -3.87 -21.31
CA ASN A 109 16.24 -3.88 -21.91
C ASN A 109 15.11 -4.00 -20.88
N ARG A 110 15.33 -4.70 -19.76
CA ARG A 110 14.31 -4.87 -18.71
C ARG A 110 14.09 -3.58 -17.93
N CYS A 111 15.16 -2.87 -17.60
CA CYS A 111 15.08 -1.57 -16.95
C CYS A 111 14.47 -0.54 -17.92
N ILE A 112 14.97 -0.46 -19.15
CA ILE A 112 14.46 0.47 -20.18
C ILE A 112 12.97 0.21 -20.47
N GLY A 113 12.58 -1.05 -20.62
CA GLY A 113 11.19 -1.43 -20.85
C GLY A 113 10.30 -1.03 -19.67
N THR A 114 10.74 -1.30 -18.45
CA THR A 114 9.99 -0.93 -17.24
C THR A 114 9.87 0.59 -17.08
N ASP A 115 10.94 1.32 -17.39
CA ASP A 115 10.98 2.79 -17.39
C ASP A 115 9.93 3.36 -18.35
N THR A 116 9.89 2.84 -19.58
CA THR A 116 8.93 3.27 -20.61
C THR A 116 7.49 3.02 -20.16
N VAL A 117 7.20 1.81 -19.67
CA VAL A 117 5.85 1.46 -19.19
C VAL A 117 5.45 2.34 -18.01
N LEU A 118 6.35 2.56 -17.05
CA LEU A 118 6.07 3.36 -15.88
C LEU A 118 5.83 4.83 -16.23
N ASP A 119 6.62 5.40 -17.16
CA ASP A 119 6.42 6.77 -17.66
C ASP A 119 5.00 6.93 -18.24
N GLU A 120 4.57 6.02 -19.11
CA GLU A 120 3.23 6.06 -19.72
C GLU A 120 2.11 5.93 -18.66
N VAL A 121 2.33 5.11 -17.63
CA VAL A 121 1.38 4.97 -16.51
C VAL A 121 1.33 6.26 -15.69
N MET A 122 2.47 6.87 -15.36
CA MET A 122 2.53 8.10 -14.59
C MET A 122 1.98 9.31 -15.37
N GLU A 123 2.18 9.38 -16.69
CA GLU A 123 1.55 10.37 -17.56
C GLU A 123 0.02 10.28 -17.50
N THR A 124 -0.51 9.06 -17.39
CA THR A 124 -1.95 8.80 -17.32
C THR A 124 -2.52 9.08 -15.92
N LEU A 125 -1.82 8.68 -14.86
CA LEU A 125 -2.32 8.75 -13.48
C LEU A 125 -2.11 10.13 -12.83
N THR A 126 -1.02 10.83 -13.15
CA THR A 126 -0.68 12.13 -12.53
C THR A 126 -1.83 13.13 -12.61
N PRO A 127 -2.48 13.37 -13.78
CA PRO A 127 -3.61 14.30 -13.85
C PRO A 127 -4.78 13.89 -12.96
N ALA A 128 -5.11 12.59 -12.90
CA ALA A 128 -6.20 12.08 -12.08
C ALA A 128 -5.93 12.23 -10.58
N LEU A 129 -4.69 12.00 -10.15
CA LEU A 129 -4.27 12.15 -8.77
C LEU A 129 -4.21 13.63 -8.34
N GLN A 130 -3.73 14.52 -9.22
CA GLN A 130 -3.76 15.97 -8.98
C GLN A 130 -5.20 16.49 -8.83
N LEU A 131 -6.13 16.00 -9.64
CA LEU A 131 -7.56 16.32 -9.50
C LEU A 131 -8.14 15.86 -8.15
N ALA A 132 -7.65 14.74 -7.62
CA ALA A 132 -8.02 14.27 -6.28
C ALA A 132 -7.31 15.04 -5.13
N GLY A 133 -6.50 16.05 -5.48
CA GLY A 133 -5.80 16.93 -4.56
C GLY A 133 -4.49 16.36 -4.03
N PHE A 134 -3.91 15.36 -4.70
CA PHE A 134 -2.57 14.86 -4.39
C PHE A 134 -1.48 15.67 -5.10
N ASP A 135 -0.36 15.86 -4.43
CA ASP A 135 0.88 16.32 -5.05
C ASP A 135 1.77 15.11 -5.32
N ILE A 136 2.34 14.99 -6.52
CA ILE A 136 3.05 13.78 -6.95
C ILE A 136 4.50 14.13 -7.28
N GLU A 137 5.43 13.49 -6.58
CA GLU A 137 6.85 13.49 -6.92
C GLU A 137 7.22 12.17 -7.57
N TYR A 138 7.76 12.23 -8.78
CA TYR A 138 8.23 11.05 -9.51
C TYR A 138 9.74 11.11 -9.71
N ASN A 139 10.47 10.19 -9.05
CA ASN A 139 11.92 10.18 -9.00
C ASN A 139 12.49 8.90 -9.60
N LYS A 140 13.48 9.05 -10.49
CA LYS A 140 14.25 7.93 -11.06
C LYS A 140 15.64 7.91 -10.42
N ILE A 141 15.99 6.82 -9.75
CA ILE A 141 17.22 6.69 -8.96
C ILE A 141 18.05 5.51 -9.48
N GLU A 142 19.18 5.82 -10.10
CA GLU A 142 20.16 4.81 -10.53
C GLU A 142 20.95 4.31 -9.32
N MET A 143 20.88 3.01 -9.07
CA MET A 143 21.64 2.30 -8.03
C MET A 143 23.07 2.07 -8.53
N LYS A 144 23.84 3.17 -8.60
CA LYS A 144 25.19 3.17 -9.16
C LYS A 144 26.18 2.32 -8.39
N THR A 145 26.04 2.25 -7.07
CA THR A 145 27.00 1.62 -6.16
C THR A 145 26.30 0.75 -5.12
N ALA A 146 27.06 -0.18 -4.53
CA ALA A 146 26.59 -1.07 -3.48
C ALA A 146 26.12 -0.30 -2.24
N GLU A 147 26.84 0.74 -1.83
CA GLU A 147 26.50 1.57 -0.66
C GLU A 147 25.17 2.30 -0.86
N LEU A 148 24.89 2.72 -2.10
CA LEU A 148 23.61 3.34 -2.44
C LEU A 148 22.48 2.32 -2.38
N ALA A 149 22.69 1.12 -2.94
CA ALA A 149 21.72 0.03 -2.86
C ALA A 149 21.42 -0.36 -1.40
N GLU A 150 22.42 -0.38 -0.52
CA GLU A 150 22.22 -0.63 0.91
C GLU A 150 21.41 0.46 1.60
N ARG A 151 21.74 1.73 1.35
CA ARG A 151 20.99 2.88 1.90
C ARG A 151 19.52 2.83 1.51
N PHE A 152 19.23 2.46 0.27
CA PHE A 152 17.86 2.35 -0.24
C PHE A 152 17.22 0.98 0.04
N ARG A 153 17.91 0.04 0.69
CA ARG A 153 17.44 -1.34 0.88
C ARG A 153 16.94 -1.96 -0.43
N PHE A 154 17.68 -1.73 -1.51
CA PHE A 154 17.32 -2.17 -2.85
C PHE A 154 17.56 -3.68 -2.97
N LEU A 155 16.52 -4.43 -3.32
CA LEU A 155 16.60 -5.89 -3.39
C LEU A 155 16.95 -6.39 -4.79
N SER A 156 16.31 -5.83 -5.81
CA SER A 156 16.50 -6.26 -7.19
C SER A 156 16.02 -5.21 -8.17
N SER A 157 16.62 -5.21 -9.36
CA SER A 157 16.23 -4.31 -10.45
C SER A 157 15.26 -4.99 -11.40
N PRO A 158 14.21 -4.32 -11.87
CA PRO A 158 13.73 -2.99 -11.44
C PRO A 158 12.88 -3.02 -10.16
N THR A 159 12.90 -1.96 -9.35
CA THR A 159 11.98 -1.78 -8.20
C THR A 159 11.22 -0.47 -8.33
N ILE A 160 9.90 -0.51 -8.10
CA ILE A 160 9.03 0.66 -8.07
C ILE A 160 8.45 0.78 -6.67
N ARG A 161 8.52 1.98 -6.10
CA ARG A 161 7.99 2.27 -4.76
C ARG A 161 6.98 3.39 -4.81
N VAL A 162 5.97 3.30 -3.97
CA VAL A 162 5.03 4.38 -3.68
C VAL A 162 5.08 4.62 -2.18
N ASN A 163 5.44 5.85 -1.77
CA ASN A 163 5.64 6.23 -0.38
C ASN A 163 6.60 5.28 0.38
N GLY A 164 7.67 4.85 -0.29
CA GLY A 164 8.66 3.93 0.25
C GLY A 164 8.27 2.45 0.26
N GLN A 165 7.04 2.10 -0.12
CA GLN A 165 6.57 0.71 -0.21
C GLN A 165 6.77 0.16 -1.62
N ASP A 166 7.42 -1.00 -1.74
CA ASP A 166 7.52 -1.74 -3.02
C ASP A 166 6.14 -2.24 -3.45
N ILE A 167 5.68 -1.80 -4.63
CA ILE A 167 4.34 -2.07 -5.12
C ILE A 167 4.21 -3.43 -5.82
N CYS A 168 5.33 -4.07 -6.15
CA CYS A 168 5.37 -5.32 -6.90
C CYS A 168 5.58 -6.55 -5.98
N GLY A 169 5.37 -6.41 -4.67
CA GLY A 169 5.33 -7.51 -3.71
C GLY A 169 6.67 -8.24 -3.53
N PHE A 170 6.61 -9.57 -3.38
CA PHE A 170 7.80 -10.41 -3.18
C PHE A 170 8.69 -10.44 -4.42
N VAL A 171 10.01 -10.38 -4.19
CA VAL A 171 11.00 -10.43 -5.27
C VAL A 171 11.14 -11.86 -5.77
N LYS A 172 10.96 -12.04 -7.08
CA LYS A 172 11.35 -13.23 -7.85
C LYS A 172 12.32 -12.82 -8.93
N GLU A 173 13.25 -13.69 -9.29
CA GLU A 173 14.37 -13.34 -10.16
C GLU A 173 14.66 -14.44 -11.18
N ASN A 174 15.23 -14.04 -12.31
CA ASN A 174 15.82 -14.91 -13.32
C ASN A 174 17.04 -14.24 -13.97
N SER A 175 17.85 -15.04 -14.66
CA SER A 175 19.08 -14.55 -15.31
C SER A 175 18.78 -13.44 -16.30
N CYS A 176 19.55 -12.35 -16.20
CA CYS A 176 19.42 -11.17 -17.04
C CYS A 176 20.67 -10.98 -17.88
N GLY A 177 20.59 -11.37 -19.15
CA GLY A 177 21.72 -11.26 -20.08
C GLY A 177 22.34 -9.86 -20.14
N CYS A 178 21.53 -8.80 -20.16
CA CYS A 178 22.05 -7.44 -20.21
C CYS A 178 22.84 -7.05 -18.94
N CYS A 179 22.31 -7.34 -17.75
CA CYS A 179 23.02 -7.07 -16.50
C CYS A 179 24.28 -7.94 -16.39
N SER A 180 24.21 -9.18 -16.86
CA SER A 180 25.35 -10.08 -16.91
C SER A 180 26.44 -9.58 -17.85
N GLU A 181 26.08 -8.99 -18.98
CA GLU A 181 27.01 -8.34 -19.90
C GLU A 181 27.61 -7.08 -19.28
N ILE A 182 26.81 -6.24 -18.63
CA ILE A 182 27.28 -5.00 -17.97
C ILE A 182 28.32 -5.32 -16.89
N SER A 183 28.04 -6.29 -16.03
CA SER A 183 28.94 -6.68 -14.94
C SER A 183 30.05 -7.64 -15.38
N GLY A 184 29.87 -8.40 -16.46
CA GLY A 184 30.78 -9.49 -16.84
C GLY A 184 30.66 -10.73 -15.93
N THR A 185 29.57 -10.85 -15.16
CA THR A 185 29.25 -11.96 -14.24
C THR A 185 27.80 -12.38 -14.47
N ASP A 186 27.38 -13.59 -14.11
CA ASP A 186 25.97 -13.97 -14.26
C ASP A 186 25.11 -13.30 -13.18
N VAL A 187 24.15 -12.47 -13.58
CA VAL A 187 23.32 -11.65 -12.70
C VAL A 187 21.84 -11.94 -12.92
N ASP A 188 21.15 -12.29 -11.85
CA ASP A 188 19.70 -12.42 -11.83
C ASP A 188 19.03 -11.07 -11.56
N CYS A 189 17.92 -10.79 -12.24
CA CYS A 189 17.13 -9.55 -12.08
C CYS A 189 15.64 -9.86 -11.90
N ARG A 190 14.91 -8.87 -11.36
CA ARG A 190 13.53 -9.00 -10.90
C ARG A 190 12.54 -9.30 -12.01
N VAL A 191 11.79 -10.36 -11.83
CA VAL A 191 10.64 -10.75 -12.63
C VAL A 191 9.36 -10.38 -11.88
N PHE A 192 8.34 -10.00 -12.63
CA PHE A 192 7.05 -9.56 -12.13
C PHE A 192 6.01 -10.65 -12.37
N GLU A 193 5.27 -11.03 -11.33
CA GLU A 193 4.14 -11.95 -11.49
C GLU A 193 2.82 -11.21 -11.45
N TYR A 194 1.98 -11.47 -12.45
CA TYR A 194 0.66 -10.88 -12.56
C TYR A 194 -0.29 -11.85 -13.26
N ASN A 195 -1.49 -12.05 -12.70
CA ASN A 195 -2.51 -12.97 -13.22
C ASN A 195 -2.01 -14.42 -13.49
N GLY A 196 -1.02 -14.88 -12.71
CA GLY A 196 -0.45 -16.22 -12.86
C GLY A 196 0.60 -16.35 -13.96
N GLU A 197 0.91 -15.26 -14.65
CA GLU A 197 1.97 -15.16 -15.65
C GLU A 197 3.18 -14.41 -15.10
N SER A 198 4.32 -14.59 -15.75
CA SER A 198 5.62 -14.07 -15.34
C SER A 198 6.17 -13.15 -16.43
N TYR A 199 6.59 -11.95 -16.05
CA TYR A 199 6.97 -10.88 -16.96
C TYR A 199 8.32 -10.28 -16.60
N GLU A 200 9.21 -10.12 -17.57
CA GLU A 200 10.50 -9.45 -17.37
C GLU A 200 10.39 -7.91 -17.39
N VAL A 201 9.33 -7.41 -18.01
CA VAL A 201 8.88 -6.01 -18.02
C VAL A 201 7.42 -6.03 -17.60
N PRO A 202 7.02 -5.31 -16.53
CA PRO A 202 5.66 -5.40 -16.02
C PRO A 202 4.66 -4.79 -16.99
N PRO A 203 3.44 -5.35 -17.13
CA PRO A 203 2.39 -4.76 -17.95
C PRO A 203 1.84 -3.47 -17.31
N LYS A 204 1.31 -2.55 -18.13
CA LYS A 204 0.80 -1.24 -17.69
C LYS A 204 -0.29 -1.39 -16.62
N GLU A 205 -1.17 -2.36 -16.82
CA GLU A 205 -2.31 -2.64 -15.95
C GLU A 205 -1.84 -3.03 -14.55
N MET A 206 -0.81 -3.87 -14.45
CA MET A 206 -0.21 -4.27 -13.17
C MET A 206 0.31 -3.05 -12.41
N LEU A 207 1.07 -2.17 -13.09
CA LEU A 207 1.64 -0.99 -12.43
C LEU A 207 0.55 0.00 -12.02
N ALA A 208 -0.41 0.30 -12.90
CA ALA A 208 -1.48 1.23 -12.60
C ALA A 208 -2.34 0.73 -11.42
N GLU A 209 -2.71 -0.55 -11.43
CA GLU A 209 -3.47 -1.18 -10.36
C GLU A 209 -2.70 -1.14 -9.03
N ALA A 210 -1.42 -1.51 -9.04
CA ALA A 210 -0.60 -1.54 -7.84
C ALA A 210 -0.38 -0.14 -7.24
N ILE A 211 -0.08 0.86 -8.08
CA ILE A 211 0.07 2.27 -7.65
C ILE A 211 -1.22 2.77 -6.99
N LEU A 212 -2.36 2.59 -7.66
CA LEU A 212 -3.65 3.02 -7.13
C LEU A 212 -4.02 2.28 -5.83
N LYS A 213 -3.78 0.98 -5.75
CA LYS A 213 -3.98 0.20 -4.52
C LYS A 213 -3.11 0.68 -3.38
N THR A 214 -1.87 1.07 -3.63
CA THR A 214 -0.99 1.60 -2.57
C THR A 214 -1.41 3.00 -2.13
N ILE A 215 -1.90 3.85 -3.04
CA ILE A 215 -2.36 5.21 -2.71
C ILE A 215 -3.67 5.19 -1.91
N PHE A 216 -4.62 4.34 -2.31
CA PHE A 216 -5.98 4.34 -1.77
C PHE A 216 -6.27 3.19 -0.79
N GLY A 217 -5.41 2.18 -0.73
CA GLY A 217 -5.57 1.05 0.18
C GLY A 217 -5.15 1.37 1.61
N THR A 218 -5.82 0.76 2.58
CA THR A 218 -5.43 0.82 3.98
C THR A 218 -4.12 0.05 4.17
N THR A 219 -3.01 0.77 4.37
CA THR A 219 -1.68 0.16 4.54
C THR A 219 -1.62 -0.68 5.81
N GLY A 220 -1.67 -2.01 5.65
CA GLY A 220 -1.43 -2.98 6.71
C GLY A 220 0.01 -3.50 6.68
N ASN A 221 0.70 -3.32 7.81
CA ASN A 221 1.95 -3.96 8.22
C ASN A 221 3.24 -3.60 7.45
N CYS A 222 4.02 -2.69 8.06
CA CYS A 222 5.46 -2.57 7.81
C CYS A 222 6.18 -3.61 8.67
N SER A 223 6.74 -4.66 8.06
CA SER A 223 7.64 -5.58 8.77
C SER A 223 9.08 -5.06 8.70
N CYS A 224 9.68 -4.86 9.86
CA CYS A 224 11.09 -4.54 9.99
C CYS A 224 11.92 -5.84 9.89
N VAL A 225 12.34 -6.19 8.68
CA VAL A 225 13.36 -7.22 8.48
C VAL A 225 14.73 -6.55 8.36
N ASP A 226 15.73 -7.12 9.02
CA ASP A 226 17.12 -6.67 8.90
C ASP A 226 17.60 -6.86 7.45
N TYR A 227 17.91 -5.74 6.78
CA TYR A 227 18.36 -5.75 5.40
C TYR A 227 19.84 -6.18 5.30
N LYS A 228 20.15 -7.00 4.30
CA LYS A 228 21.51 -7.31 3.84
C LYS A 228 21.53 -7.21 2.32
N LEU A 229 22.64 -6.72 1.76
CA LEU A 229 22.83 -6.67 0.31
C LEU A 229 22.63 -8.09 -0.28
N PRO A 230 21.66 -8.30 -1.18
CA PRO A 230 21.39 -9.64 -1.70
C PRO A 230 22.42 -10.05 -2.75
N ASP A 231 22.49 -11.35 -3.03
CA ASP A 231 23.62 -11.94 -3.76
C ASP A 231 23.65 -11.57 -5.25
N ASN A 232 22.48 -11.34 -5.86
CA ASN A 232 22.35 -10.75 -7.20
C ASN A 232 23.11 -9.42 -7.31
N LEU A 233 22.92 -8.53 -6.33
CA LEU A 233 23.53 -7.19 -6.32
C LEU A 233 25.02 -7.24 -6.00
N LYS A 234 25.44 -8.10 -5.07
CA LYS A 234 26.88 -8.34 -4.84
C LYS A 234 27.57 -8.76 -6.13
N THR A 235 27.00 -9.75 -6.81
CA THR A 235 27.54 -10.29 -8.07
C THR A 235 27.61 -9.23 -9.16
N PHE A 236 26.58 -8.38 -9.26
CA PHE A 236 26.56 -7.27 -10.21
C PHE A 236 27.66 -6.23 -9.92
N TYR A 237 27.77 -5.73 -8.69
CA TYR A 237 28.72 -4.67 -8.35
C TYR A 237 30.18 -5.15 -8.38
N GLU A 238 30.46 -6.36 -7.89
CA GLU A 238 31.79 -6.96 -7.95
C GLU A 238 32.23 -7.19 -9.40
N GLY A 239 31.33 -7.71 -10.24
CA GLY A 239 31.57 -7.86 -11.67
C GLY A 239 31.88 -6.53 -12.33
N LYS A 240 31.00 -5.52 -12.14
CA LYS A 240 31.18 -4.18 -12.72
C LYS A 240 32.51 -3.55 -12.33
N ALA A 241 32.93 -3.68 -11.07
CA ALA A 241 34.22 -3.20 -10.60
C ALA A 241 35.39 -3.93 -11.29
N SER A 242 35.35 -5.26 -11.36
CA SER A 242 36.41 -6.07 -11.98
C SER A 242 36.57 -5.80 -13.49
N LYS A 243 35.45 -5.62 -14.21
CA LYS A 243 35.45 -5.29 -15.64
C LYS A 243 36.01 -3.90 -15.91
N SER A 244 35.70 -2.93 -15.05
CA SER A 244 36.25 -1.57 -15.15
C SER A 244 37.76 -1.52 -14.90
N ALA A 245 38.28 -2.37 -14.01
CA ALA A 245 39.71 -2.48 -13.73
C ALA A 245 40.50 -3.12 -14.89
N CYS A 246 39.90 -4.07 -15.61
CA CYS A 246 40.50 -4.70 -16.79
C CYS A 246 40.51 -3.83 -18.06
N SER A 247 39.81 -2.68 -18.07
CA SER A 247 39.76 -1.81 -19.26
C SER A 247 40.95 -0.85 -19.40
N CYS A 248 41.91 -0.86 -18.45
CA CYS A 248 43.10 0.02 -18.45
C CYS A 248 44.42 -0.76 -18.55
N GLY A 249 44.49 -1.78 -19.40
CA GLY A 249 45.71 -2.52 -19.64
C GLY A 249 45.66 -3.31 -20.94
N SER A 250 45.68 -2.63 -22.07
CA SER A 250 45.98 -3.22 -23.37
C SER A 250 47.39 -3.82 -23.35
N ASN A 251 47.48 -5.09 -22.97
CA ASN A 251 48.46 -6.04 -23.47
C ASN A 251 48.00 -7.47 -23.17
N CYS A 252 47.21 -8.05 -24.08
CA CYS A 252 46.96 -9.48 -24.14
C CYS A 252 47.17 -9.93 -25.59
N CYS A 253 48.36 -10.50 -25.80
CA CYS A 253 48.87 -11.40 -26.84
C CYS A 253 48.31 -11.32 -28.26
#